data_AF-A0A7J6IS13-F1
#
_entry.id   AF-A0A7J6IS13-F1
#
_cell.length_a   1.000
_cell.length_b   1.000
_cell.length_c   1.000
_cell.angle_alpha   90.00
_cell.angle_beta   90.00
_cell.angle_gamma   90.00
#
_symmetry.space_group_name_H-M   'P 1'
#
loop_
_entity.id
_entity.type
_entity.pdbx_description
1 polymer ?
#
loop_
_entity_poly.entity_id
_entity_poly.type
_entity_poly.pdbx_seq_one_letter_code
_entity_poly.pdbx_strand_id
1 'polypeptide(L)'
;MQFRNQILQACIQRGARVPAALVEVTTEFESSRLGMRYVNNRPGSLALIGFRIVNLRADIKSQRITDPDAICQIILDIKSDLQAWAALQTHRAYYVTEVIEPRTGTYFNGKRHVYTSVWGAQVWNNWRSLGILANEILLNYVDQQNAYNESLKEAMRFEAFSAIRNLSTDICISTTDLSGSPRASTMIWPLYIVSQEEMNSAAVRSWAADHLHGIKVSLGIKQAAVLADAACPNWREPGLMSSIDIGS
;
A
#
# COMPACT_ATOMS: atom_id res chain seq x y z
N MET A 1 -10.96 13.51 -0.08
CA MET A 1 -10.32 12.17 -0.03
C MET A 1 -9.15 12.08 0.95
N GLN A 2 -8.29 13.09 1.11
CA GLN A 2 -7.17 13.04 2.07
C GLN A 2 -7.62 12.78 3.53
N PHE A 3 -8.70 13.41 4.00
CA PHE A 3 -9.22 13.20 5.36
C PHE A 3 -9.69 11.76 5.63
N ARG A 4 -10.41 11.13 4.68
CA ARG A 4 -10.79 9.71 4.77
C ARG A 4 -9.57 8.80 4.83
N ASN A 5 -8.54 9.11 4.05
CA ASN A 5 -7.29 8.34 4.04
C ASN A 5 -6.52 8.45 5.38
N GLN A 6 -6.51 9.63 6.00
CA GLN A 6 -5.89 9.84 7.32
C GLN A 6 -6.63 9.09 8.43
N ILE A 7 -7.98 9.08 8.41
CA ILE A 7 -8.76 8.29 9.37
C ILE A 7 -8.47 6.79 9.18
N LEU A 8 -8.46 6.31 7.93
CA LEU A 8 -8.10 4.94 7.61
C LEU A 8 -6.73 4.55 8.14
N GLN A 9 -5.71 5.39 7.92
CA GLN A 9 -4.37 5.19 8.44
C GLN A 9 -4.34 5.12 9.98
N ALA A 10 -5.04 6.04 10.64
CA ALA A 10 -5.12 6.05 12.10
C ALA A 10 -5.82 4.79 12.66
N CYS A 11 -6.89 4.33 12.01
CA CYS A 11 -7.58 3.10 12.37
C CYS A 11 -6.67 1.87 12.19
N ILE A 12 -5.90 1.80 11.09
CA ILE A 12 -4.93 0.72 10.87
C ILE A 12 -3.87 0.72 11.97
N GLN A 13 -3.23 1.86 12.23
CA GLN A 13 -2.17 1.98 13.25
C GLN A 13 -2.66 1.61 14.65
N ARG A 14 -3.91 1.98 14.99
CA ARG A 14 -4.50 1.68 16.31
C ARG A 14 -5.08 0.26 16.37
N GLY A 15 -5.27 -0.41 15.24
CA GLY A 15 -6.05 -1.63 15.14
C GLY A 15 -7.50 -1.43 15.60
N ALA A 16 -8.07 -0.28 15.27
CA ALA A 16 -9.44 0.10 15.61
C ALA A 16 -10.34 -0.02 14.38
N ARG A 17 -11.63 -0.33 14.61
CA ARG A 17 -12.64 -0.31 13.56
C ARG A 17 -12.82 1.11 12.99
N VAL A 18 -13.24 1.18 11.73
CA VAL A 18 -13.65 2.43 11.10
C VAL A 18 -14.93 2.93 11.77
N PRO A 19 -15.06 4.23 12.09
CA PRO A 19 -16.28 4.77 12.69
C PRO A 19 -17.52 4.50 11.83
N ALA A 20 -18.61 4.04 12.45
CA ALA A 20 -19.86 3.68 11.75
C ALA A 20 -20.39 4.85 10.89
N ALA A 21 -20.42 6.07 11.43
CA ALA A 21 -20.82 7.27 10.71
C ALA A 21 -20.00 7.50 9.42
N LEU A 22 -18.71 7.14 9.40
CA LEU A 22 -17.89 7.28 8.19
C LEU A 22 -18.23 6.21 7.15
N VAL A 23 -18.56 5.00 7.58
CA VAL A 23 -19.05 3.93 6.70
C VAL A 23 -20.40 4.34 6.10
N GLU A 24 -21.35 4.74 6.95
CA GLU A 24 -22.70 5.18 6.54
C GLU A 24 -22.65 6.32 5.52
N VAL A 25 -21.95 7.42 5.83
CA VAL A 25 -21.82 8.56 4.91
C VAL A 25 -21.14 8.17 3.59
N THR A 26 -20.25 7.19 3.60
CA THR A 26 -19.60 6.71 2.38
C THR A 26 -20.56 5.88 1.54
N THR A 27 -21.30 4.97 2.18
CA THR A 27 -22.32 4.13 1.53
C THR A 27 -23.48 4.97 0.98
N GLU A 28 -23.97 5.94 1.75
CA GLU A 28 -25.02 6.88 1.33
C GLU A 28 -24.57 7.74 0.15
N PHE A 29 -23.33 8.25 0.19
CA PHE A 29 -22.79 8.99 -0.93
C PHE A 29 -22.76 8.14 -2.18
N GLU A 30 -22.30 6.89 -2.10
CA GLU A 30 -22.15 5.99 -3.25
C GLU A 30 -23.50 5.55 -3.84
N SER A 31 -24.51 5.34 -3.00
CA SER A 31 -25.87 5.01 -3.45
C SER A 31 -26.66 6.22 -3.96
N SER A 32 -26.24 7.45 -3.66
CA SER A 32 -26.88 8.68 -4.14
C SER A 32 -26.80 8.82 -5.66
N ARG A 33 -27.69 9.61 -6.28
CA ARG A 33 -27.66 9.88 -7.74
C ARG A 33 -26.33 10.49 -8.21
N LEU A 34 -25.71 11.32 -7.37
CA LEU A 34 -24.40 11.89 -7.64
C LEU A 34 -23.31 10.82 -7.50
N GLY A 35 -23.36 10.01 -6.45
CA GLY A 35 -22.53 8.84 -6.23
C GLY A 35 -22.58 7.88 -7.40
N MET A 36 -23.76 7.44 -7.80
CA MET A 36 -23.98 6.57 -8.94
C MET A 36 -23.45 7.16 -10.25
N ARG A 37 -23.53 8.48 -10.49
CA ARG A 37 -22.86 9.11 -11.65
C ARG A 37 -21.32 9.10 -11.52
N TYR A 38 -20.80 9.24 -10.31
CA TYR A 38 -19.37 9.12 -10.00
C TYR A 38 -18.85 7.67 -10.04
N VAL A 39 -19.70 6.69 -9.68
CA VAL A 39 -19.45 5.23 -9.57
C VAL A 39 -19.71 4.51 -10.89
N ASN A 40 -20.65 4.97 -11.72
CA ASN A 40 -20.83 4.45 -13.08
C ASN A 40 -19.58 4.70 -13.96
N ASN A 41 -18.71 5.64 -13.58
CA ASN A 41 -17.38 5.84 -14.17
C ASN A 41 -16.24 5.17 -13.37
N ARG A 42 -16.55 4.45 -12.27
CA ARG A 42 -15.60 3.87 -11.30
C ARG A 42 -16.27 2.72 -10.51
N PRO A 43 -16.14 1.46 -10.92
CA PRO A 43 -16.75 0.37 -10.20
C PRO A 43 -15.96 0.05 -8.94
N GLY A 44 -16.67 -0.23 -7.85
CA GLY A 44 -16.12 -0.55 -6.53
C GLY A 44 -15.49 0.65 -5.83
N SER A 45 -15.89 0.92 -4.60
CA SER A 45 -15.22 1.93 -3.80
C SER A 45 -14.00 1.34 -3.12
N LEU A 46 -12.82 1.77 -3.59
CA LEU A 46 -11.55 1.45 -2.94
C LEU A 46 -11.57 1.85 -1.45
N ALA A 47 -12.35 2.87 -1.09
CA ALA A 47 -12.55 3.25 0.31
C ALA A 47 -13.35 2.19 1.09
N LEU A 48 -14.45 1.66 0.53
CA LEU A 48 -15.21 0.58 1.17
C LEU A 48 -14.41 -0.71 1.29
N ILE A 49 -13.64 -1.06 0.25
CA ILE A 49 -12.71 -2.21 0.30
C ILE A 49 -11.68 -1.98 1.43
N GLY A 50 -11.12 -0.77 1.52
CA GLY A 50 -10.25 -0.38 2.62
C GLY A 50 -10.91 -0.53 3.99
N PHE A 51 -12.17 -0.09 4.15
CA PHE A 51 -12.91 -0.25 5.41
C PHE A 51 -13.05 -1.71 5.82
N ARG A 52 -13.31 -2.61 4.86
CA ARG A 52 -13.40 -4.06 5.15
C ARG A 52 -12.08 -4.61 5.67
N ILE A 53 -10.94 -4.24 5.05
CA ILE A 53 -9.61 -4.66 5.53
C ILE A 53 -9.35 -4.13 6.95
N VAL A 54 -9.61 -2.85 7.20
CA VAL A 54 -9.37 -2.24 8.52
C VAL A 54 -10.25 -2.87 9.60
N ASN A 55 -11.54 -3.06 9.31
CA ASN A 55 -12.47 -3.69 10.24
C ASN A 55 -12.08 -5.14 10.54
N LEU A 56 -11.69 -5.90 9.52
CA LEU A 56 -11.20 -7.26 9.71
C LEU A 56 -9.96 -7.31 10.61
N ARG A 57 -8.96 -6.43 10.37
CA ARG A 57 -7.77 -6.34 11.25
C ARG A 57 -8.15 -6.03 12.69
N ALA A 58 -9.11 -5.13 12.89
CA ALA A 58 -9.59 -4.78 14.23
C ALA A 58 -10.35 -5.94 14.89
N ASP A 59 -11.15 -6.68 14.13
CA ASP A 59 -11.89 -7.84 14.62
C ASP A 59 -10.94 -8.98 15.00
N ILE A 60 -9.92 -9.24 14.20
CA ILE A 60 -8.83 -10.17 14.51
C ILE A 60 -8.12 -9.75 15.80
N LYS A 61 -7.68 -8.48 15.88
CA LYS A 61 -6.96 -7.96 17.05
C LYS A 61 -7.79 -8.03 18.33
N SER A 62 -9.09 -7.78 18.23
CA SER A 62 -10.03 -7.85 19.35
C SER A 62 -10.59 -9.25 19.61
N GLN A 63 -10.11 -10.28 18.90
CA GLN A 63 -10.54 -11.67 19.02
C GLN A 63 -12.06 -11.86 18.79
N ARG A 64 -12.68 -10.98 17.99
CA ARG A 64 -14.08 -11.14 17.55
C ARG A 64 -14.23 -12.18 16.45
N ILE A 65 -13.18 -12.34 15.64
CA ILE A 65 -13.05 -13.41 14.67
C ILE A 65 -11.71 -14.11 14.95
N THR A 66 -11.76 -15.41 15.13
CA THR A 66 -10.60 -16.24 15.45
C THR A 66 -10.46 -17.44 14.53
N ASP A 67 -11.52 -17.79 13.80
CA ASP A 67 -11.53 -18.92 12.86
C ASP A 67 -10.67 -18.60 11.62
N PRO A 68 -9.55 -19.30 11.40
CA PRO A 68 -8.67 -19.06 10.26
C PRO A 68 -9.35 -19.28 8.91
N ASP A 69 -10.30 -20.22 8.83
CA ASP A 69 -11.04 -20.50 7.60
C ASP A 69 -11.96 -19.33 7.23
N ALA A 70 -12.74 -18.82 8.19
CA ALA A 70 -13.53 -17.61 8.00
C ALA A 70 -12.68 -16.37 7.64
N ILE A 71 -11.53 -16.18 8.31
CA ILE A 71 -10.62 -15.06 8.01
C ILE A 71 -10.09 -15.15 6.57
N CYS A 72 -9.60 -16.32 6.16
CA CYS A 72 -9.10 -16.54 4.80
C CYS A 72 -10.20 -16.31 3.77
N GLN A 73 -11.43 -16.78 4.03
CA GLN A 73 -12.54 -16.56 3.11
C GLN A 73 -12.88 -15.08 2.93
N ILE A 74 -12.97 -14.31 4.03
CA ILE A 74 -13.24 -12.86 3.95
C ILE A 74 -12.12 -12.15 3.17
N ILE A 75 -10.86 -12.54 3.35
CA ILE A 75 -9.74 -11.97 2.62
C ILE A 75 -9.76 -12.34 1.14
N LEU A 76 -10.10 -13.57 0.78
CA LEU A 76 -10.24 -13.99 -0.61
C LEU A 76 -11.34 -13.19 -1.33
N ASP A 77 -12.47 -12.92 -0.65
CA ASP A 77 -13.53 -12.06 -1.18
C ASP A 77 -13.02 -10.62 -1.38
N ILE A 78 -12.29 -10.06 -0.41
CA ILE A 78 -11.67 -8.73 -0.53
C ILE A 78 -10.67 -8.68 -1.69
N LYS A 79 -9.84 -9.71 -1.86
CA LYS A 79 -8.88 -9.82 -2.96
C LYS A 79 -9.58 -9.86 -4.31
N SER A 80 -10.68 -10.61 -4.42
CA SER A 80 -11.52 -10.65 -5.64
C SER A 80 -12.06 -9.26 -5.98
N ASP A 81 -12.56 -8.51 -4.99
CA ASP A 81 -13.06 -7.15 -5.21
C ASP A 81 -11.95 -6.17 -5.61
N LEU A 82 -10.73 -6.31 -5.04
CA LEU A 82 -9.57 -5.52 -5.48
C LEU A 82 -9.20 -5.80 -6.93
N GLN A 83 -9.26 -7.07 -7.37
CA GLN A 83 -8.99 -7.46 -8.75
C GLN A 83 -10.08 -6.93 -9.70
N ALA A 84 -11.35 -7.10 -9.35
CA ALA A 84 -12.49 -6.58 -10.10
C ALA A 84 -12.41 -5.05 -10.25
N TRP A 85 -12.07 -4.36 -9.16
CA TRP A 85 -11.83 -2.92 -9.17
C TRP A 85 -10.76 -2.53 -10.19
N ALA A 86 -9.60 -3.20 -10.16
CA ALA A 86 -8.46 -2.90 -11.03
C ALA A 86 -8.76 -3.17 -12.52
N ALA A 87 -9.42 -4.28 -12.82
CA ALA A 87 -9.78 -4.68 -14.20
C ALA A 87 -10.61 -3.61 -14.93
N LEU A 88 -11.35 -2.82 -14.17
CA LEU A 88 -12.25 -1.80 -14.69
C LEU A 88 -11.61 -0.40 -14.78
N GLN A 89 -10.36 -0.24 -14.38
CA GLN A 89 -9.63 1.04 -14.44
C GLN A 89 -8.92 1.29 -15.78
N THR A 90 -9.44 0.78 -16.90
CA THR A 90 -8.81 0.92 -18.23
C THR A 90 -8.51 2.38 -18.60
N HIS A 91 -9.40 3.32 -18.27
CA HIS A 91 -9.20 4.77 -18.48
C HIS A 91 -8.10 5.41 -17.62
N ARG A 92 -7.57 4.68 -16.61
CA ARG A 92 -6.47 5.09 -15.75
C ARG A 92 -5.29 4.14 -15.85
N ALA A 93 -5.21 3.36 -16.92
CA ALA A 93 -4.05 2.53 -17.17
C ALA A 93 -2.77 3.36 -17.03
N TYR A 94 -1.79 2.77 -16.35
CA TYR A 94 -0.43 3.26 -16.34
C TYR A 94 0.41 2.29 -17.16
N TYR A 95 1.54 2.77 -17.66
CA TYR A 95 2.55 1.89 -18.23
C TYR A 95 3.87 2.07 -17.50
N VAL A 96 4.73 1.07 -17.59
CA VAL A 96 6.07 1.09 -17.02
C VAL A 96 7.05 1.33 -18.15
N THR A 97 8.03 2.20 -17.94
CA THR A 97 9.08 2.48 -18.92
C THR A 97 10.44 2.45 -18.24
N GLU A 98 11.44 1.93 -18.95
CA GLU A 98 12.84 2.03 -18.56
C GLU A 98 13.32 3.47 -18.74
N VAL A 99 14.14 3.95 -17.82
CA VAL A 99 14.75 5.28 -17.87
C VAL A 99 16.16 5.14 -18.42
N ILE A 100 16.45 5.86 -19.50
CA ILE A 100 17.78 5.92 -20.09
C ILE A 100 18.67 6.78 -19.18
N GLU A 101 19.83 6.24 -18.79
CA GLU A 101 20.83 6.93 -17.96
C GLU A 101 20.24 7.57 -16.67
N PRO A 102 19.63 6.76 -15.79
CA PRO A 102 18.99 7.30 -14.60
C PRO A 102 20.05 7.89 -13.66
N ARG A 103 19.78 9.08 -13.12
CA ARG A 103 20.55 9.60 -11.98
C ARG A 103 20.46 8.59 -10.82
N THR A 104 21.61 8.26 -10.23
CA THR A 104 21.70 7.32 -9.11
C THR A 104 20.75 7.73 -7.99
N GLY A 105 20.01 6.77 -7.44
CA GLY A 105 19.06 7.02 -6.35
C GLY A 105 17.74 7.69 -6.75
N THR A 106 17.51 7.99 -8.03
CA THR A 106 16.26 8.65 -8.48
C THR A 106 15.18 7.64 -8.89
N TYR A 107 15.54 6.59 -9.63
CA TYR A 107 14.58 5.61 -10.16
C TYR A 107 14.82 4.22 -9.58
N PHE A 108 13.79 3.58 -9.04
CA PHE A 108 13.91 2.20 -8.54
C PHE A 108 14.05 1.24 -9.73
N ASN A 109 15.09 0.40 -9.70
CA ASN A 109 15.42 -0.52 -10.79
C ASN A 109 15.51 0.13 -12.19
N GLY A 110 15.84 1.43 -12.26
CA GLY A 110 15.90 2.15 -13.53
C GLY A 110 14.55 2.34 -14.23
N LYS A 111 13.43 2.09 -13.53
CA LYS A 111 12.08 2.18 -14.10
C LYS A 111 11.31 3.37 -13.53
N ARG A 112 10.30 3.79 -14.27
CA ARG A 112 9.24 4.67 -13.76
C ARG A 112 7.87 4.21 -14.25
N HIS A 113 6.85 4.58 -13.49
CA HIS A 113 5.50 4.53 -14.01
C HIS A 113 5.22 5.79 -14.83
N VAL A 114 4.25 5.70 -15.71
CA VAL A 114 3.69 6.87 -16.40
C VAL A 114 2.19 6.83 -16.21
N TYR A 115 1.69 7.82 -15.48
CA TYR A 115 0.27 7.96 -15.17
C TYR A 115 -0.37 9.04 -16.04
N THR A 116 -1.64 8.85 -16.39
CA THR A 116 -2.45 9.87 -17.07
C THR A 116 -2.70 11.10 -16.19
N SER A 117 -2.53 10.97 -14.87
CA SER A 117 -2.61 12.09 -13.92
C SER A 117 -1.97 11.73 -12.58
N VAL A 118 -1.55 12.74 -11.82
CA VAL A 118 -1.11 12.63 -10.41
C VAL A 118 -2.21 12.00 -9.53
N TRP A 119 -3.48 12.20 -9.90
CA TRP A 119 -4.59 11.54 -9.22
C TRP A 119 -4.62 10.04 -9.49
N GLY A 120 -4.40 9.63 -10.75
CA GLY A 120 -4.26 8.22 -11.12
C GLY A 120 -3.16 7.54 -10.32
N ALA A 121 -1.99 8.17 -10.20
CA ALA A 121 -0.87 7.67 -9.40
C ALA A 121 -1.28 7.40 -7.95
N GLN A 122 -1.93 8.38 -7.30
CA GLN A 122 -2.42 8.23 -5.93
C GLN A 122 -3.39 7.05 -5.78
N VAL A 123 -4.38 6.93 -6.68
CA VAL A 123 -5.39 5.88 -6.57
C VAL A 123 -4.77 4.49 -6.76
N TRP A 124 -3.86 4.32 -7.73
CA TRP A 124 -3.14 3.06 -7.92
C TRP A 124 -2.27 2.71 -6.70
N ASN A 125 -1.57 3.68 -6.11
CA ASN A 125 -0.76 3.42 -4.93
C ASN A 125 -1.59 3.08 -3.68
N ASN A 126 -2.80 3.64 -3.55
CA ASN A 126 -3.76 3.19 -2.55
C ASN A 126 -4.18 1.74 -2.80
N TRP A 127 -4.49 1.37 -4.05
CA TRP A 127 -4.87 0.00 -4.40
C TRP A 127 -3.74 -1.00 -4.09
N ARG A 128 -2.49 -0.68 -4.44
CA ARG A 128 -1.32 -1.51 -4.10
C ARG A 128 -1.15 -1.67 -2.60
N SER A 129 -1.33 -0.59 -1.84
CA SER A 129 -1.25 -0.61 -0.38
C SER A 129 -2.30 -1.56 0.22
N LEU A 130 -3.55 -1.50 -0.25
CA LEU A 130 -4.60 -2.43 0.19
C LEU A 130 -4.32 -3.87 -0.22
N GLY A 131 -3.76 -4.08 -1.43
CA GLY A 131 -3.33 -5.39 -1.90
C GLY A 131 -2.23 -6.00 -1.04
N ILE A 132 -1.23 -5.22 -0.61
CA ILE A 132 -0.19 -5.70 0.32
C ILE A 132 -0.83 -6.14 1.64
N LEU A 133 -1.64 -5.26 2.25
CA LEU A 133 -2.30 -5.57 3.53
C LEU A 133 -3.22 -6.80 3.45
N ALA A 134 -3.95 -6.99 2.36
CA ALA A 134 -4.83 -8.14 2.19
C ALA A 134 -4.02 -9.46 2.08
N ASN A 135 -2.94 -9.45 1.31
CA ASN A 135 -2.08 -10.63 1.15
C ASN A 135 -1.29 -10.94 2.45
N GLU A 136 -0.88 -9.92 3.20
CA GLU A 136 -0.24 -10.06 4.51
C GLU A 136 -1.18 -10.80 5.49
N ILE A 137 -2.45 -10.39 5.56
CA ILE A 137 -3.44 -11.08 6.39
C ILE A 137 -3.63 -12.52 5.91
N LEU A 138 -3.72 -12.77 4.60
CA LEU A 138 -3.87 -14.13 4.08
C LEU A 138 -2.73 -15.04 4.55
N LEU A 139 -1.48 -14.58 4.43
CA LEU A 139 -0.30 -15.36 4.83
C LEU A 139 -0.25 -15.66 6.33
N ASN A 140 -0.75 -14.75 7.16
CA ASN A 140 -0.79 -14.97 8.60
C ASN A 140 -1.75 -16.10 9.03
N TYR A 141 -2.73 -16.45 8.18
CA TYR A 141 -3.82 -17.38 8.55
C TYR A 141 -3.91 -18.64 7.66
N VAL A 142 -3.33 -18.63 6.46
CA VAL A 142 -3.44 -19.75 5.49
C VAL A 142 -2.97 -21.09 6.07
N ASP A 143 -1.90 -21.09 6.85
CA ASP A 143 -1.35 -22.32 7.45
C ASP A 143 -2.25 -22.89 8.54
N GLN A 144 -3.01 -22.02 9.21
CA GLN A 144 -3.89 -22.37 10.32
C GLN A 144 -5.27 -22.88 9.86
N GLN A 145 -5.57 -22.84 8.56
CA GLN A 145 -6.83 -23.36 8.01
C GLN A 145 -6.97 -24.86 8.23
N ASN A 146 -8.19 -25.30 8.55
CA ASN A 146 -8.49 -26.72 8.80
C ASN A 146 -8.52 -27.57 7.51
N ALA A 147 -8.58 -26.94 6.33
CA ALA A 147 -8.77 -27.64 5.06
C ALA A 147 -7.55 -28.49 4.64
N TYR A 148 -7.81 -29.78 4.43
CA TYR A 148 -6.93 -30.93 4.13
C TYR A 148 -6.02 -30.83 2.87
N ASN A 149 -5.87 -29.67 2.21
CA ASN A 149 -5.13 -29.56 0.95
C ASN A 149 -3.91 -28.65 1.05
N GLU A 150 -2.79 -29.21 1.49
CA GLU A 150 -1.49 -28.52 1.55
C GLU A 150 -1.03 -27.96 0.20
N SER A 151 -1.38 -28.60 -0.93
CA SER A 151 -1.03 -28.07 -2.25
C SER A 151 -1.75 -26.76 -2.56
N LEU A 152 -3.00 -26.61 -2.09
CA LEU A 152 -3.77 -25.38 -2.25
C LEU A 152 -3.20 -24.28 -1.35
N LYS A 153 -2.87 -24.61 -0.10
CA LYS A 153 -2.21 -23.66 0.82
C LYS A 153 -0.88 -23.18 0.26
N GLU A 154 -0.08 -24.07 -0.32
CA GLU A 154 1.20 -23.71 -0.95
C GLU A 154 1.00 -22.76 -2.14
N ALA A 155 0.01 -23.03 -3.00
CA ALA A 155 -0.31 -22.13 -4.11
C ALA A 155 -0.76 -20.75 -3.60
N MET A 156 -1.60 -20.71 -2.56
CA MET A 156 -2.05 -19.46 -1.93
C MET A 156 -0.89 -18.68 -1.30
N ARG A 157 0.04 -19.37 -0.62
CA ARG A 157 1.26 -18.77 -0.04
C ARG A 157 2.10 -18.14 -1.14
N PHE A 158 2.41 -18.91 -2.18
CA PHE A 158 3.23 -18.46 -3.30
C PHE A 158 2.61 -17.24 -4.01
N GLU A 159 1.30 -17.27 -4.27
CA GLU A 159 0.59 -16.16 -4.90
C GLU A 159 0.62 -14.90 -4.02
N ALA A 160 0.29 -15.04 -2.73
CA ALA A 160 0.26 -13.91 -1.80
C ALA A 160 1.65 -13.28 -1.62
N PHE A 161 2.69 -14.10 -1.46
CA PHE A 161 4.07 -13.66 -1.35
C PHE A 161 4.52 -12.91 -2.62
N SER A 162 4.24 -13.48 -3.79
CA SER A 162 4.57 -12.87 -5.08
C SER A 162 3.83 -11.53 -5.27
N ALA A 163 2.56 -11.47 -4.89
CA ALA A 163 1.77 -10.26 -4.96
C ALA A 163 2.35 -9.15 -4.07
N ILE A 164 2.71 -9.44 -2.83
CA ILE A 164 3.30 -8.46 -1.90
C ILE A 164 4.57 -7.84 -2.49
N ARG A 165 5.48 -8.67 -3.02
CA ARG A 165 6.74 -8.19 -3.61
C ARG A 165 6.53 -7.36 -4.86
N ASN A 166 5.62 -7.79 -5.73
CA ASN A 166 5.30 -7.07 -6.97
C ASN A 166 4.65 -5.72 -6.66
N LEU A 167 3.65 -5.68 -5.79
CA LEU A 167 2.97 -4.44 -5.39
C LEU A 167 3.91 -3.47 -4.67
N SER A 168 4.82 -3.98 -3.83
CA SER A 168 5.82 -3.18 -3.14
C SER A 168 6.85 -2.59 -4.11
N THR A 169 7.33 -3.39 -5.05
CA THR A 169 8.24 -2.95 -6.12
C THR A 169 7.59 -1.85 -6.96
N ASP A 170 6.32 -2.04 -7.35
CA ASP A 170 5.56 -1.04 -8.10
C ASP A 170 5.38 0.28 -7.32
N ILE A 171 5.18 0.22 -6.00
CA ILE A 171 5.14 1.43 -5.15
C ILE A 171 6.48 2.16 -5.25
N CYS A 172 7.60 1.45 -5.12
CA CYS A 172 8.94 2.03 -5.25
C CYS A 172 9.17 2.67 -6.63
N ILE A 173 8.76 2.01 -7.71
CA ILE A 173 8.86 2.53 -9.10
C ILE A 173 8.02 3.81 -9.27
N SER A 174 6.84 3.88 -8.64
CA SER A 174 5.92 5.02 -8.76
C SER A 174 6.33 6.29 -7.99
N THR A 175 7.38 6.22 -7.18
CA THR A 175 7.80 7.32 -6.29
C THR A 175 8.11 8.63 -7.04
N THR A 176 8.75 8.50 -8.20
CA THR A 176 9.20 9.65 -9.00
C THR A 176 8.05 10.48 -9.56
N ASP A 177 6.92 9.86 -9.90
CA ASP A 177 5.75 10.55 -10.47
C ASP A 177 5.06 11.51 -9.49
N LEU A 178 5.28 11.31 -8.20
CA LEU A 178 4.66 12.11 -7.13
C LEU A 178 5.68 13.04 -6.45
N SER A 179 6.97 12.85 -6.71
CA SER A 179 8.06 13.66 -6.16
C SER A 179 7.96 15.12 -6.58
N GLY A 180 8.39 16.03 -5.70
CA GLY A 180 8.35 17.48 -5.94
C GLY A 180 6.94 18.11 -5.97
N SER A 181 5.88 17.33 -5.72
CA SER A 181 4.51 17.84 -5.64
C SER A 181 3.96 17.77 -4.20
N PRO A 182 2.97 18.60 -3.83
CA PRO A 182 2.26 18.44 -2.56
C PRO A 182 1.61 17.05 -2.39
N ARG A 183 1.43 16.30 -3.48
CA ARG A 183 0.88 14.94 -3.47
C ARG A 183 1.91 13.87 -3.10
N ALA A 184 3.20 14.20 -2.97
CA ALA A 184 4.18 13.28 -2.37
C ALA A 184 3.76 12.85 -0.95
N SER A 185 3.03 13.69 -0.22
CA SER A 185 2.41 13.34 1.07
C SER A 185 1.49 12.11 1.02
N THR A 186 0.92 11.79 -0.15
CA THR A 186 0.06 10.61 -0.33
C THR A 186 0.86 9.30 -0.38
N MET A 187 2.18 9.39 -0.59
CA MET A 187 3.10 8.24 -0.60
C MET A 187 3.60 7.86 0.78
N ILE A 188 3.40 8.70 1.81
CA ILE A 188 3.86 8.42 3.18
C ILE A 188 3.37 7.05 3.65
N TRP A 189 2.08 6.75 3.45
CA TRP A 189 1.53 5.46 3.88
C TRP A 189 1.96 4.28 3.01
N PRO A 190 1.86 4.35 1.66
CA PRO A 190 2.42 3.32 0.79
C PRO A 190 3.88 2.97 1.10
N LEU A 191 4.74 3.98 1.25
CA LEU A 191 6.16 3.75 1.53
C LEU A 191 6.38 3.19 2.94
N TYR A 192 5.59 3.60 3.92
CA TYR A 192 5.66 3.03 5.26
C TYR A 192 5.30 1.53 5.24
N ILE A 193 4.19 1.14 4.59
CA ILE A 193 3.84 -0.28 4.43
C ILE A 193 5.01 -1.05 3.80
N VAL A 194 5.55 -0.56 2.68
CA VAL A 194 6.65 -1.23 1.97
C VAL A 194 7.90 -1.35 2.85
N SER A 195 8.21 -0.32 3.64
CA SER A 195 9.38 -0.32 4.52
C SER A 195 9.27 -1.29 5.69
N GLN A 196 8.06 -1.58 6.16
CA GLN A 196 7.79 -2.49 7.28
C GLN A 196 7.59 -3.94 6.83
N GLU A 197 7.34 -4.17 5.55
CA GLU A 197 6.99 -5.48 5.02
C GLU A 197 8.21 -6.42 4.98
N GLU A 198 8.23 -7.40 5.89
CA GLU A 198 9.34 -8.32 6.09
C GLU A 198 9.64 -9.22 4.89
N MET A 199 8.63 -9.49 4.07
CA MET A 199 8.75 -10.32 2.85
C MET A 199 9.48 -9.61 1.70
N ASN A 200 9.65 -8.29 1.80
CA ASN A 200 10.40 -7.52 0.82
C ASN A 200 11.92 -7.68 1.01
N SER A 201 12.66 -7.54 -0.10
CA SER A 201 14.11 -7.48 -0.03
C SER A 201 14.58 -6.23 0.72
N ALA A 202 15.79 -6.30 1.28
CA ALA A 202 16.38 -5.15 1.97
C ALA A 202 16.47 -3.90 1.06
N ALA A 203 16.72 -4.09 -0.24
CA ALA A 203 16.76 -2.99 -1.22
C ALA A 203 15.40 -2.31 -1.38
N VAL A 204 14.30 -3.08 -1.45
CA VAL A 204 12.93 -2.52 -1.55
C VAL A 204 12.57 -1.75 -0.26
N ARG A 205 12.86 -2.33 0.91
CA ARG A 205 12.58 -1.67 2.20
C ARG A 205 13.40 -0.39 2.39
N SER A 206 14.70 -0.43 2.07
CA SER A 206 15.61 0.72 2.21
C SER A 206 15.21 1.85 1.26
N TRP A 207 14.89 1.52 0.00
CA TRP A 207 14.39 2.51 -0.96
C TRP A 207 13.17 3.26 -0.43
N ALA A 208 12.21 2.52 0.14
CA ALA A 208 10.99 3.11 0.70
C ALA A 208 11.29 4.00 1.91
N ALA A 209 12.17 3.57 2.82
CA ALA A 209 12.62 4.37 3.95
C ALA A 209 13.32 5.67 3.50
N ASP A 210 14.24 5.59 2.54
CA ASP A 210 14.95 6.74 1.98
C ASP A 210 13.98 7.78 1.41
N HIS A 211 12.94 7.32 0.70
CA HIS A 211 11.93 8.21 0.13
C HIS A 211 10.98 8.80 1.17
N LEU A 212 10.71 8.10 2.29
CA LEU A 212 10.01 8.69 3.44
C LEU A 212 10.82 9.83 4.05
N HIS A 213 12.14 9.64 4.21
CA HIS A 213 13.04 10.70 4.65
C HIS A 213 13.09 11.86 3.65
N GLY A 214 13.12 11.59 2.34
CA GLY A 214 13.03 12.63 1.31
C GLY A 214 11.75 13.47 1.40
N ILE A 215 10.60 12.85 1.70
CA ILE A 215 9.33 13.57 1.93
C ILE A 215 9.39 14.42 3.20
N LYS A 216 9.99 13.91 4.29
CA LYS A 216 10.23 14.68 5.52
C LYS A 216 11.05 15.95 5.21
N VAL A 217 12.17 15.80 4.51
CA VAL A 217 13.10 16.91 4.20
C VAL A 217 12.44 17.93 3.27
N SER A 218 11.77 17.47 2.21
CA SER A 218 11.21 18.35 1.18
C SER A 218 9.91 19.05 1.59
N LEU A 219 9.04 18.39 2.38
CA LEU A 219 7.71 18.92 2.73
C LEU A 219 7.53 19.27 4.21
N GLY A 220 8.49 18.95 5.09
CA GLY A 220 8.40 19.26 6.52
C GLY A 220 7.26 18.53 7.26
N ILE A 221 6.74 17.42 6.72
CA ILE A 221 5.58 16.72 7.27
C ILE A 221 6.01 15.87 8.48
N LYS A 222 5.57 16.25 9.67
CA LYS A 222 5.90 15.55 10.94
C LYS A 222 5.56 14.04 10.92
N GLN A 223 4.44 13.66 10.31
CA GLN A 223 4.07 12.24 10.20
C GLN A 223 5.08 11.45 9.36
N ALA A 224 5.60 12.03 8.28
CA ALA A 224 6.65 11.40 7.48
C ALA A 224 7.92 11.18 8.32
N ALA A 225 8.28 12.15 9.17
CA ALA A 225 9.42 12.01 10.07
C ALA A 225 9.28 10.82 11.02
N VAL A 226 8.16 10.74 11.75
CA VAL A 226 7.91 9.66 12.71
C VAL A 226 7.94 8.28 12.05
N LEU A 227 7.32 8.16 10.87
CA LEU A 227 7.26 6.89 10.16
C LEU A 227 8.59 6.51 9.50
N ALA A 228 9.38 7.48 9.05
CA ALA A 228 10.72 7.24 8.53
C ALA A 228 11.66 6.75 9.63
N ASP A 229 11.65 7.41 10.78
CA ASP A 229 12.48 7.02 11.94
C ASP A 229 12.07 5.64 12.49
N ALA A 230 10.77 5.31 12.46
CA ALA A 230 10.29 3.96 12.79
C ALA A 230 10.73 2.90 11.76
N ALA A 231 10.84 3.28 10.48
CA ALA A 231 11.25 2.39 9.42
C ALA A 231 12.76 2.12 9.38
N CYS A 232 13.57 3.12 9.73
CA CYS A 232 15.02 2.99 9.79
C CYS A 232 15.57 3.87 10.92
N PRO A 233 15.65 3.36 12.17
CA PRO A 233 16.10 4.15 13.33
C PRO A 233 17.52 4.70 13.21
N ASN A 234 18.37 4.09 12.38
CA ASN A 234 19.78 4.45 12.17
C ASN A 234 20.04 5.00 10.76
N TRP A 235 19.04 5.60 10.13
CA TRP A 235 19.16 6.11 8.77
C TRP A 235 20.30 7.13 8.64
N ARG A 236 21.10 6.98 7.58
CA ARG A 236 22.15 7.93 7.18
C ARG A 236 21.81 8.44 5.80
N GLU A 237 22.05 9.73 5.54
CA GLU A 237 21.79 10.32 4.23
C GLU A 237 22.48 9.51 3.10
N PRO A 238 21.74 9.12 2.04
CA PRO A 238 22.32 8.50 0.86
C PRO A 238 23.26 9.51 0.18
N GLY A 239 24.54 9.47 0.56
CA GLY A 239 25.55 10.44 0.12
C GLY A 239 26.85 10.47 0.93
N LEU A 240 26.94 9.76 2.07
CA LEU A 240 28.13 9.74 2.93
C LEU A 240 28.93 8.43 2.95
N MET A 241 28.77 7.56 1.93
CA MET A 241 29.70 6.46 1.67
C MET A 241 30.71 6.85 0.56
N SER A 242 31.62 7.79 0.87
CA SER A 242 32.99 7.83 0.32
C SER A 242 33.80 8.98 0.94
N SER A 243 34.36 8.77 2.12
CA SER A 243 35.57 9.48 2.58
C SER A 243 36.05 8.97 3.94
N ILE A 244 36.24 7.65 4.07
CA ILE A 244 37.09 7.11 5.13
C ILE A 244 37.97 6.01 4.51
N ASP A 245 39.28 6.22 4.65
CA ASP A 245 40.41 5.29 4.49
C ASP A 245 40.97 4.97 3.09
N ILE A 246 41.76 5.89 2.54
CA ILE A 246 43.09 5.55 2.02
C ILE A 246 44.09 6.55 2.60
N GLY A 247 44.75 6.14 3.67
CA GLY A 247 45.76 6.94 4.35
C GLY A 247 46.50 6.10 5.38
N SER A 248 47.39 5.22 4.90
CA SER A 248 48.61 4.73 5.56
C SER A 248 49.42 3.94 4.54
#